data_AF-A0A635B839-F1
#
_entry.id   AF-A0A635B839-F1
#
_cell.length_a   1.000
_cell.length_b   1.000
_cell.length_c   1.000
_cell.angle_alpha   90.00
_cell.angle_beta   90.00
_cell.angle_gamma   90.00
#
_symmetry.space_group_name_H-M   'P 1'
#
loop_
_entity.id
_entity.type
_entity.pdbx_description
1 polymer ?
#
loop_
_entity_poly.entity_id
_entity_poly.type
_entity_poly.pdbx_seq_one_letter_code
_entity_poly.pdbx_strand_id
1 'polypeptide(L)'
;MKINNVALTISLAVILTGCVPHASNRNITTIEVVKPAIGQSATAYMGDPIITSATGFKTDVLELGAANGALSSIAAGTYCSEGNGIYRNYHNPQAVALKNLYGQIGNYVDYVSYDAAKNEISPPNGTSYTASEISIKHVPDGLCRVSNSLVKTIEYNGNAGGVMKFTYREFANDMARAAFTTDFSVDSKGSDVIAYKGAKFKVNKADNSSISYTIISGFDKAVTF
;
A
#
# COMPACT_ATOMS: atom_id res chain seq x y z
N MET A 1 62.98 -49.87 12.52
CA MET A 1 62.74 -48.83 11.50
C MET A 1 61.24 -48.52 11.53
N LYS A 2 60.83 -47.38 12.11
CA LYS A 2 59.40 -47.01 12.30
C LYS A 2 58.88 -46.34 11.02
N ILE A 3 57.81 -46.88 10.45
CA ILE A 3 57.08 -46.27 9.33
C ILE A 3 55.82 -45.64 9.92
N ASN A 4 55.73 -44.31 9.88
CA ASN A 4 54.57 -43.54 10.32
C ASN A 4 53.52 -43.55 9.20
N ASN A 5 52.34 -44.11 9.46
CA ASN A 5 51.19 -43.98 8.58
C ASN A 5 50.43 -42.70 8.92
N VAL A 6 50.56 -41.68 8.08
CA VAL A 6 49.75 -40.45 8.15
C VAL A 6 48.46 -40.70 7.38
N ALA A 7 47.37 -40.97 8.09
CA ALA A 7 46.03 -41.06 7.51
C ALA A 7 45.49 -39.64 7.26
N LEU A 8 45.37 -39.27 5.99
CA LEU A 8 44.80 -37.99 5.56
C LEU A 8 43.27 -38.11 5.55
N THR A 9 42.61 -37.64 6.61
CA THR A 9 41.14 -37.58 6.69
C THR A 9 40.61 -36.46 5.79
N ILE A 10 39.97 -36.84 4.69
CA ILE A 10 39.23 -35.92 3.80
C ILE A 10 37.87 -35.63 4.44
N SER A 11 37.76 -34.47 5.08
CA SER A 11 36.51 -33.98 5.66
C SER A 11 35.60 -33.45 4.55
N LEU A 12 34.57 -34.22 4.20
CA LEU A 12 33.53 -33.84 3.23
C LEU A 12 32.61 -32.77 3.86
N ALA A 13 32.79 -31.51 3.49
CA ALA A 13 31.94 -30.41 3.93
C ALA A 13 30.57 -30.51 3.23
N VAL A 14 29.57 -30.98 3.97
CA VAL A 14 28.17 -31.00 3.52
C VAL A 14 27.63 -29.57 3.61
N ILE A 15 27.47 -28.92 2.45
CA ILE A 15 26.82 -27.61 2.35
C ILE A 15 25.31 -27.86 2.38
N LEU A 16 24.71 -27.75 3.57
CA LEU A 16 23.26 -27.77 3.75
C LEU A 16 22.68 -26.44 3.24
N THR A 17 22.22 -26.43 1.98
CA THR A 17 21.35 -25.36 1.48
C THR A 17 19.93 -25.63 1.97
N GLY A 18 19.56 -25.04 3.11
CA GLY A 18 18.16 -25.03 3.55
C GLY A 18 17.36 -23.99 2.77
N CYS A 19 16.46 -24.42 1.90
CA CYS A 19 15.37 -23.55 1.45
C CYS A 19 14.43 -23.35 2.64
N VAL A 20 14.40 -22.15 3.22
CA VAL A 20 13.36 -21.77 4.19
C VAL A 20 12.08 -21.45 3.41
N PRO A 21 11.01 -22.25 3.51
CA PRO A 21 9.73 -21.88 2.91
C PRO A 21 9.16 -20.67 3.67
N HIS A 22 9.09 -19.52 3.00
CA HIS A 22 8.52 -18.29 3.56
C HIS A 22 7.03 -18.21 3.23
N ALA A 23 6.21 -18.96 3.97
CA ALA A 23 4.76 -18.76 3.99
C ALA A 23 4.40 -18.01 5.28
N SER A 24 4.29 -16.69 5.21
CA SER A 24 3.78 -15.86 6.30
C SER A 24 2.26 -16.01 6.40
N ASN A 25 1.79 -16.98 7.19
CA ASN A 25 0.37 -17.12 7.53
C ASN A 25 -0.01 -16.14 8.66
N ARG A 26 0.19 -14.83 8.47
CA ARG A 26 -0.36 -13.83 9.39
C ARG A 26 -1.86 -13.74 9.16
N ASN A 27 -2.65 -13.95 10.21
CA ASN A 27 -4.05 -13.53 10.25
C ASN A 27 -4.07 -11.99 10.30
N ILE A 28 -4.17 -11.37 9.13
CA ILE A 28 -4.19 -9.92 8.98
C ILE A 28 -5.61 -9.42 9.27
N THR A 29 -5.80 -8.78 10.41
CA THR A 29 -7.03 -8.02 10.68
C THR A 29 -6.97 -6.71 9.91
N THR A 30 -7.81 -6.55 8.90
CA THR A 30 -7.88 -5.30 8.13
C THR A 30 -8.71 -4.25 8.87
N ILE A 31 -8.21 -3.02 8.93
CA ILE A 31 -8.89 -1.83 9.40
C ILE A 31 -9.23 -0.91 8.22
N GLU A 32 -10.27 -0.08 8.38
CA GLU A 32 -10.50 1.06 7.52
C GLU A 32 -9.61 2.22 7.97
N VAL A 33 -8.87 2.83 7.05
CA VAL A 33 -8.17 4.09 7.28
C VAL A 33 -8.77 5.16 6.40
N VAL A 34 -9.15 6.28 7.02
CA VAL A 34 -9.87 7.40 6.40
C VAL A 34 -8.95 8.61 6.25
N LYS A 35 -9.04 9.29 5.10
CA LYS A 35 -8.37 10.55 4.79
C LYS A 35 -9.41 11.56 4.27
N PRO A 36 -9.47 12.79 4.82
CA PRO A 36 -8.78 13.25 6.02
C PRO A 36 -9.10 12.40 7.26
N ALA A 37 -8.25 12.45 8.29
CA ALA A 37 -8.45 11.66 9.50
C ALA A 37 -9.75 12.06 10.20
N ILE A 38 -10.38 11.13 10.92
CA ILE A 38 -11.58 11.41 11.71
C ILE A 38 -11.31 12.54 12.70
N GLY A 39 -12.19 13.53 12.73
CA GLY A 39 -12.08 14.75 13.52
C GLY A 39 -11.28 15.88 12.86
N GLN A 40 -10.59 15.64 11.74
CA GLN A 40 -9.87 16.69 11.03
C GLN A 40 -10.76 17.48 10.09
N SER A 41 -10.46 18.77 9.98
CA SER A 41 -11.03 19.68 8.99
C SER A 41 -10.10 19.83 7.79
N ALA A 42 -10.68 19.96 6.61
CA ALA A 42 -9.97 20.20 5.37
C ALA A 42 -10.80 21.08 4.42
N THR A 43 -10.17 21.52 3.33
CA THR A 43 -10.82 22.23 2.23
C THR A 43 -10.60 21.44 0.95
N ALA A 44 -11.65 21.30 0.16
CA ALA A 44 -11.62 20.66 -1.16
C ALA A 44 -12.25 21.59 -2.20
N TYR A 45 -11.82 21.43 -3.45
CA TYR A 45 -12.36 22.13 -4.60
C TYR A 45 -13.20 21.19 -5.48
N MET A 46 -13.83 21.72 -6.52
CA MET A 46 -14.59 20.90 -7.45
C MET A 46 -13.70 19.82 -8.10
N GLY A 47 -14.14 18.56 -8.04
CA GLY A 47 -13.42 17.38 -8.51
C GLY A 47 -12.49 16.76 -7.45
N ASP A 48 -12.31 17.40 -6.29
CA ASP A 48 -11.47 16.85 -5.23
C ASP A 48 -12.24 15.83 -4.36
N PRO A 49 -11.58 14.75 -3.92
CA PRO A 49 -12.13 13.86 -2.91
C PRO A 49 -12.21 14.59 -1.56
N ILE A 50 -13.38 14.57 -0.93
CA ILE A 50 -13.59 15.10 0.42
C ILE A 50 -13.38 14.03 1.51
N ILE A 51 -13.60 12.77 1.17
CA ILE A 51 -13.28 11.65 2.04
C ILE A 51 -12.87 10.48 1.16
N THR A 52 -11.74 9.88 1.48
CA THR A 52 -11.26 8.65 0.88
C THR A 52 -10.89 7.68 1.99
N SER A 53 -11.36 6.46 1.92
CA SER A 53 -10.92 5.39 2.81
C SER A 53 -10.36 4.21 2.02
N ALA A 54 -9.50 3.44 2.67
CA ALA A 54 -9.00 2.19 2.15
C ALA A 54 -8.91 1.15 3.27
N THR A 55 -9.24 -0.10 2.97
CA THR A 55 -9.09 -1.23 3.91
C THR A 55 -7.69 -1.83 3.80
N GLY A 56 -7.06 -2.12 4.94
CA GLY A 56 -5.71 -2.66 4.97
C GLY A 56 -5.22 -2.83 6.40
N PHE A 57 -3.92 -2.93 6.61
CA PHE A 57 -3.33 -3.00 7.94
C PHE A 57 -2.18 -2.01 8.06
N LYS A 58 -1.93 -1.54 9.28
CA LYS A 58 -0.83 -0.63 9.56
C LYS A 58 0.47 -1.39 9.76
N THR A 59 1.52 -0.98 9.06
CA THR A 59 2.87 -1.52 9.18
C THR A 59 3.90 -0.55 8.58
N ASP A 60 5.18 -0.88 8.65
CA ASP A 60 6.19 -0.13 7.92
C ASP A 60 6.01 -0.38 6.42
N VAL A 61 6.01 0.69 5.63
CA VAL A 61 5.75 0.66 4.20
C VAL A 61 6.91 1.30 3.45
N LEU A 62 7.26 0.70 2.31
CA LEU A 62 8.13 1.31 1.30
C LEU A 62 7.29 1.64 0.07
N GLU A 63 7.30 2.91 -0.32
CA GLU A 63 6.88 3.35 -1.64
C GLU A 63 8.12 3.34 -2.53
N LEU A 64 8.19 2.35 -3.42
CA LEU A 64 9.31 2.18 -4.34
C LEU A 64 8.96 2.74 -5.73
N GLY A 65 9.95 3.36 -6.36
CA GLY A 65 9.96 3.61 -7.81
C GLY A 65 10.22 2.34 -8.61
N ALA A 66 10.31 2.46 -9.94
CA ALA A 66 10.73 1.35 -10.79
C ALA A 66 12.25 1.40 -11.00
N ALA A 67 12.89 0.23 -11.04
CA ALA A 67 14.32 0.11 -11.35
C ALA A 67 14.62 -1.12 -12.19
N ASN A 68 15.69 -1.05 -12.98
CA ASN A 68 16.06 -2.10 -13.92
C ASN A 68 17.57 -2.32 -13.89
N GLY A 69 18.03 -3.25 -13.06
CA GLY A 69 19.44 -3.63 -12.94
C GLY A 69 19.81 -4.83 -13.81
N ALA A 70 21.09 -5.23 -13.74
CA ALA A 70 21.64 -6.33 -14.52
C ALA A 70 20.99 -7.68 -14.19
N LEU A 71 20.82 -7.98 -12.90
CA LEU A 71 20.29 -9.27 -12.44
C LEU A 71 18.85 -9.20 -11.94
N SER A 72 18.24 -8.02 -11.92
CA SER A 72 16.86 -7.90 -11.43
C SER A 72 16.17 -6.68 -12.03
N SER A 73 14.85 -6.64 -11.91
CA SER A 73 14.06 -5.44 -12.13
C SER A 73 12.97 -5.36 -11.08
N ILE A 74 12.68 -4.15 -10.61
CA ILE A 74 11.75 -3.88 -9.52
C ILE A 74 10.68 -2.95 -10.06
N ALA A 75 9.43 -3.37 -9.92
CA ALA A 75 8.27 -2.57 -10.26
C ALA A 75 8.03 -1.52 -9.19
N ALA A 76 7.62 -0.32 -9.63
CA ALA A 76 7.11 0.69 -8.73
C ALA A 76 5.88 0.16 -7.98
N GLY A 77 5.73 0.59 -6.72
CA GLY A 77 4.57 0.23 -5.93
C GLY A 77 4.81 0.27 -4.43
N THR A 78 3.82 -0.20 -3.71
CA THR A 78 3.82 -0.28 -2.25
C THR A 78 4.27 -1.66 -1.81
N TYR A 79 5.35 -1.71 -1.02
CA TYR A 79 5.87 -2.92 -0.41
C TYR A 79 5.72 -2.79 1.10
N CYS A 80 5.11 -3.78 1.74
CA CYS A 80 4.73 -3.73 3.14
C CYS A 80 5.58 -4.68 3.97
N SER A 81 6.00 -4.24 5.14
CA SER A 81 6.85 -5.02 6.03
C SER A 81 6.16 -6.29 6.51
N GLU A 82 6.84 -7.43 6.32
CA GLU A 82 6.50 -8.71 6.96
C GLU A 82 7.31 -8.93 8.25
N GLY A 83 8.17 -7.97 8.62
CA GLY A 83 9.18 -8.11 9.66
C GLY A 83 10.53 -8.61 9.11
N ASN A 84 11.55 -8.60 9.96
CA ASN A 84 12.92 -9.04 9.64
C ASN A 84 13.51 -8.34 8.40
N GLY A 85 13.13 -7.08 8.16
CA GLY A 85 13.60 -6.30 7.01
C GLY A 85 13.02 -6.73 5.65
N ILE A 86 12.04 -7.64 5.61
CA ILE A 86 11.39 -8.09 4.37
C ILE A 86 10.15 -7.25 4.10
N TYR A 87 10.01 -6.79 2.85
CA TYR A 87 8.90 -5.99 2.38
C TYR A 87 8.27 -6.62 1.14
N ARG A 88 6.97 -6.94 1.20
CA ARG A 88 6.21 -7.62 0.14
C ARG A 88 5.22 -6.69 -0.57
N ASN A 89 5.13 -6.80 -1.88
CA ASN A 89 4.09 -6.18 -2.68
C ASN A 89 2.86 -7.10 -2.78
N TYR A 90 1.79 -6.78 -2.06
CA TYR A 90 0.57 -7.59 -2.06
C TYR A 90 -0.32 -7.40 -3.30
N HIS A 91 -0.03 -6.42 -4.17
CA HIS A 91 -0.85 -6.14 -5.36
C HIS A 91 -0.26 -6.75 -6.63
N ASN A 92 1.07 -6.88 -6.69
CA ASN A 92 1.77 -7.42 -7.84
C ASN A 92 2.63 -8.63 -7.42
N PRO A 93 2.16 -9.87 -7.61
CA PRO A 93 2.94 -11.07 -7.28
C PRO A 93 4.20 -11.25 -8.15
N GLN A 94 4.35 -10.44 -9.20
CA GLN A 94 5.50 -10.41 -10.11
C GLN A 94 6.27 -9.09 -10.02
N ALA A 95 6.19 -8.38 -8.89
CA ALA A 95 6.77 -7.05 -8.73
C ALA A 95 8.30 -7.03 -8.90
N VAL A 96 8.98 -8.16 -8.66
CA VAL A 96 10.43 -8.28 -8.77
C VAL A 96 10.76 -9.41 -9.75
N ALA A 97 11.35 -9.06 -10.89
CA ALA A 97 11.85 -10.04 -11.84
C ALA A 97 13.32 -10.35 -11.54
N LEU A 98 13.67 -11.62 -11.47
CA LEU A 98 15.04 -12.10 -11.29
C LEU A 98 15.57 -12.57 -12.64
N LYS A 99 16.72 -12.02 -13.02
CA LYS A 99 17.37 -12.27 -14.31
C LYS A 99 18.61 -13.13 -14.15
N ASN A 100 18.92 -13.90 -15.18
CA ASN A 100 20.21 -14.56 -15.32
C ASN A 100 21.30 -13.57 -15.80
N LEU A 101 22.53 -14.06 -15.95
CA LEU A 101 23.67 -13.24 -16.42
C LEU A 101 23.52 -12.70 -17.85
N TYR A 102 22.60 -13.26 -18.63
CA TYR A 102 22.26 -12.80 -19.98
C TYR A 102 21.09 -11.80 -19.99
N GLY A 103 20.62 -11.37 -18.82
CA GLY A 103 19.51 -10.42 -18.67
C GLY A 103 18.12 -11.04 -18.92
N GLN A 104 18.02 -12.36 -19.11
CA GLN A 104 16.74 -13.04 -19.32
C GLN A 104 16.06 -13.30 -17.98
N ILE A 105 14.76 -13.05 -17.91
CA ILE A 105 13.97 -13.29 -16.70
C ILE A 105 13.81 -14.80 -16.48
N GLY A 106 14.33 -15.29 -15.36
CA GLY A 106 14.22 -16.70 -14.97
C GLY A 106 13.12 -16.96 -13.95
N ASN A 107 12.83 -15.98 -13.09
CA ASN A 107 11.81 -16.12 -12.04
C ASN A 107 11.22 -14.77 -11.64
N TYR A 108 10.05 -14.80 -11.00
CA TYR A 108 9.43 -13.64 -10.36
C TYR A 108 9.26 -13.89 -8.86
N VAL A 109 9.41 -12.83 -8.10
CA VAL A 109 9.02 -12.75 -6.69
C VAL A 109 8.29 -11.42 -6.46
N ASP A 110 7.76 -11.25 -5.26
CA ASP A 110 6.96 -10.10 -4.86
C ASP A 110 7.55 -9.36 -3.66
N TYR A 111 8.78 -9.69 -3.24
CA TYR A 111 9.40 -9.11 -2.06
C TYR A 111 10.85 -8.65 -2.30
N VAL A 112 11.27 -7.72 -1.45
CA VAL A 112 12.66 -7.25 -1.33
C VAL A 112 13.04 -7.20 0.16
N SER A 113 14.32 -7.25 0.47
CA SER A 113 14.82 -6.84 1.78
C SER A 113 15.17 -5.35 1.77
N TYR A 114 15.04 -4.68 2.91
CA TYR A 114 15.41 -3.28 3.09
C TYR A 114 16.44 -3.13 4.22
N ASP A 115 17.57 -2.52 3.89
CA ASP A 115 18.58 -2.07 4.86
C ASP A 115 18.35 -0.59 5.14
N ALA A 116 17.69 -0.30 6.27
CA ALA A 116 17.38 1.06 6.69
C ALA A 116 18.63 1.91 7.01
N ALA A 117 19.76 1.29 7.37
CA ALA A 117 20.99 2.01 7.69
C ALA A 117 21.67 2.56 6.43
N LYS A 118 21.59 1.82 5.32
CA LYS A 118 22.13 2.24 4.02
C LYS A 118 21.09 2.89 3.11
N ASN A 119 19.81 2.78 3.48
CA ASN A 119 18.68 3.11 2.62
C ASN A 119 18.77 2.37 1.27
N GLU A 120 18.97 1.06 1.35
CA GLU A 120 19.12 0.16 0.20
C GLU A 120 18.05 -0.93 0.22
N ILE A 121 17.59 -1.33 -0.97
CA ILE A 121 16.71 -2.48 -1.13
C ILE A 121 17.41 -3.57 -1.95
N SER A 122 17.18 -4.83 -1.60
CA SER A 122 17.81 -5.97 -2.26
C SER A 122 16.79 -7.05 -2.63
N PRO A 123 16.66 -7.41 -3.91
CA PRO A 123 16.01 -8.64 -4.32
C PRO A 123 16.74 -9.88 -3.78
N PRO A 124 16.07 -11.05 -3.70
CA PRO A 124 16.65 -12.26 -3.10
C PRO A 124 17.86 -12.85 -3.86
N ASN A 125 18.19 -12.37 -5.05
CA ASN A 125 19.39 -12.77 -5.78
C ASN A 125 20.64 -11.93 -5.44
N GLY A 126 20.57 -11.08 -4.40
CA GLY A 126 21.75 -10.44 -3.80
C GLY A 126 22.21 -9.14 -4.45
N THR A 127 21.50 -8.61 -5.45
CA THR A 127 21.73 -7.23 -5.92
C THR A 127 21.17 -6.22 -4.93
N SER A 128 21.80 -5.07 -4.76
CA SER A 128 21.26 -3.93 -4.02
C SER A 128 20.96 -2.77 -4.95
N TYR A 129 19.91 -2.01 -4.63
CA TYR A 129 19.59 -0.75 -5.25
C TYR A 129 19.63 0.33 -4.18
N THR A 130 20.33 1.41 -4.50
CA THR A 130 20.46 2.60 -3.67
C THR A 130 19.44 3.66 -4.07
N ALA A 131 19.29 4.71 -3.26
CA ALA A 131 18.45 5.87 -3.58
C ALA A 131 18.84 6.59 -4.89
N SER A 132 20.05 6.39 -5.43
CA SER A 132 20.45 6.88 -6.75
C SER A 132 19.92 6.06 -7.92
N GLU A 133 19.53 4.81 -7.69
CA GLU A 133 19.07 3.87 -8.74
C GLU A 133 17.56 3.65 -8.71
N ILE A 134 16.94 3.81 -7.54
CA ILE A 134 15.51 3.64 -7.32
C ILE A 134 15.00 4.66 -6.29
N SER A 135 13.81 5.20 -6.50
CA SER A 135 13.14 6.00 -5.47
C SER A 135 12.73 5.08 -4.31
N ILE A 136 13.15 5.41 -3.09
CA ILE A 136 12.82 4.69 -1.86
C ILE A 136 12.24 5.70 -0.88
N LYS A 137 10.95 5.59 -0.60
CA LYS A 137 10.31 6.38 0.45
C LYS A 137 9.79 5.46 1.54
N HIS A 138 10.41 5.56 2.71
CA HIS A 138 9.99 4.86 3.91
C HIS A 138 8.88 5.60 4.63
N VAL A 139 7.78 4.91 4.90
CA VAL A 139 6.58 5.41 5.57
C VAL A 139 6.31 4.53 6.79
N PRO A 140 6.81 4.92 7.99
CA PRO A 140 6.50 4.20 9.22
C PRO A 140 5.01 4.32 9.56
N ASP A 141 4.43 3.27 10.13
CA ASP A 141 2.98 3.17 10.43
C ASP A 141 2.08 3.49 9.22
N GLY A 142 2.55 3.14 8.01
CA GLY A 142 1.84 3.29 6.76
C GLY A 142 0.69 2.28 6.61
N LEU A 143 -0.31 2.63 5.81
CA LEU A 143 -1.38 1.71 5.44
C LEU A 143 -0.89 0.77 4.33
N CYS A 144 -0.73 -0.50 4.66
CA CYS A 144 -0.61 -1.56 3.67
C CYS A 144 -1.99 -2.01 3.20
N ARG A 145 -2.29 -1.78 1.93
CA ARG A 145 -3.50 -2.32 1.28
C ARG A 145 -3.26 -3.79 0.94
N VAL A 146 -4.18 -4.66 1.33
CA VAL A 146 -4.21 -6.05 0.86
C VAL A 146 -4.77 -6.10 -0.56
N SER A 147 -4.55 -7.18 -1.30
CA SER A 147 -4.94 -7.29 -2.72
C SER A 147 -6.42 -6.97 -2.95
N ASN A 148 -7.32 -7.42 -2.08
CA ASN A 148 -8.75 -7.12 -2.16
C ASN A 148 -9.18 -5.84 -1.41
N SER A 149 -8.24 -4.92 -1.15
CA SER A 149 -8.51 -3.64 -0.48
C SER A 149 -9.58 -2.88 -1.24
N LEU A 150 -10.66 -2.53 -0.53
CA LEU A 150 -11.70 -1.67 -1.05
C LEU A 150 -11.31 -0.22 -0.74
N VAL A 151 -11.23 0.61 -1.76
CA VAL A 151 -11.10 2.06 -1.62
C VAL A 151 -12.47 2.68 -1.88
N LYS A 152 -12.93 3.53 -0.98
CA LYS A 152 -14.21 4.25 -1.10
C LYS A 152 -13.92 5.74 -1.06
N THR A 153 -14.57 6.51 -1.91
CA THR A 153 -14.40 7.96 -1.92
C THR A 153 -15.71 8.69 -2.17
N ILE A 154 -15.83 9.89 -1.59
CA ILE A 154 -16.82 10.88 -1.98
C ILE A 154 -16.07 12.09 -2.50
N GLU A 155 -16.39 12.50 -3.72
CA GLU A 155 -15.86 13.65 -4.43
C GLU A 155 -16.85 14.81 -4.36
N TYR A 156 -16.35 16.04 -4.23
CA TYR A 156 -17.18 17.24 -4.27
C TYR A 156 -17.27 17.81 -5.68
N ASN A 157 -18.49 18.01 -6.18
CA ASN A 157 -18.77 18.49 -7.54
C ASN A 157 -19.34 19.91 -7.58
N GLY A 158 -19.14 20.68 -6.50
CA GLY A 158 -19.58 22.07 -6.41
C GLY A 158 -20.93 22.26 -5.75
N ASN A 159 -21.30 23.54 -5.62
CA ASN A 159 -22.53 24.00 -4.98
C ASN A 159 -23.27 24.93 -5.95
N ALA A 160 -24.52 24.60 -6.24
CA ALA A 160 -25.39 25.40 -7.10
C ALA A 160 -26.62 25.85 -6.29
N GLY A 161 -26.65 27.13 -5.91
CA GLY A 161 -27.81 27.72 -5.23
C GLY A 161 -28.16 27.10 -3.88
N GLY A 162 -27.16 26.58 -3.15
CA GLY A 162 -27.35 25.90 -1.86
C GLY A 162 -27.54 24.39 -1.99
N VAL A 163 -27.48 23.84 -3.20
CA VAL A 163 -27.48 22.39 -3.44
C VAL A 163 -26.06 21.95 -3.75
N MET A 164 -25.44 21.25 -2.79
CA MET A 164 -24.11 20.66 -2.94
C MET A 164 -24.21 19.33 -3.69
N LYS A 165 -23.29 19.09 -4.62
CA LYS A 165 -23.24 17.89 -5.45
C LYS A 165 -22.02 17.07 -5.11
N PHE A 166 -22.18 15.75 -5.11
CA PHE A 166 -21.11 14.82 -4.79
C PHE A 166 -21.18 13.58 -5.68
N THR A 167 -20.05 12.91 -5.85
CA THR A 167 -19.98 11.58 -6.48
C THR A 167 -19.34 10.60 -5.51
N TYR A 168 -20.05 9.52 -5.20
CA TYR A 168 -19.48 8.37 -4.51
C TYR A 168 -18.86 7.41 -5.52
N ARG A 169 -17.69 6.85 -5.22
CA ARG A 169 -17.01 5.83 -6.04
C ARG A 169 -16.34 4.77 -5.18
N GLU A 170 -16.28 3.55 -5.69
CA GLU A 170 -15.50 2.46 -5.11
C GLU A 170 -14.44 1.96 -6.09
N PHE A 171 -13.30 1.55 -5.56
CA PHE A 171 -12.21 0.92 -6.29
C PHE A 171 -11.80 -0.38 -5.61
N ALA A 172 -11.43 -1.36 -6.42
CA ALA A 172 -10.78 -2.59 -5.96
C ALA A 172 -9.63 -2.91 -6.91
N ASN A 173 -8.46 -3.27 -6.38
CA ASN A 173 -7.23 -3.43 -7.18
C ASN A 173 -6.94 -2.20 -8.07
N ASP A 174 -7.16 -1.00 -7.53
CA ASP A 174 -7.00 0.29 -8.24
C ASP A 174 -7.89 0.48 -9.48
N MET A 175 -8.81 -0.45 -9.75
CA MET A 175 -9.81 -0.34 -10.80
C MET A 175 -11.12 0.22 -10.26
N ALA A 176 -11.68 1.20 -10.96
CA ALA A 176 -12.99 1.76 -10.64
C ALA A 176 -14.08 0.69 -10.80
N ARG A 177 -14.87 0.49 -9.75
CA ARG A 177 -16.05 -0.39 -9.77
C ARG A 177 -17.22 0.43 -10.29
N ALA A 178 -17.35 0.55 -11.62
CA ALA A 178 -18.33 1.45 -12.26
C ALA A 178 -19.77 1.29 -11.73
N ALA A 179 -20.21 0.05 -11.45
CA ALA A 179 -21.53 -0.24 -10.87
C ALA A 179 -21.75 0.34 -9.45
N PHE A 180 -20.70 0.82 -8.79
CA PHE A 180 -20.70 1.42 -7.46
C PHE A 180 -20.34 2.92 -7.50
N THR A 181 -20.57 3.56 -8.65
CA THR A 181 -20.53 5.02 -8.78
C THR A 181 -21.93 5.59 -8.62
N THR A 182 -22.11 6.61 -7.79
CA THR A 182 -23.42 7.24 -7.57
C THR A 182 -23.27 8.72 -7.31
N ASP A 183 -23.94 9.53 -8.12
CA ASP A 183 -24.05 10.96 -7.86
C ASP A 183 -25.19 11.22 -6.88
N PHE A 184 -24.96 12.11 -5.93
CA PHE A 184 -25.97 12.54 -4.98
C PHE A 184 -25.87 14.04 -4.72
N SER A 185 -26.96 14.61 -4.22
CA SER A 185 -27.04 16.04 -3.93
C SER A 185 -27.68 16.27 -2.57
N VAL A 186 -27.24 17.31 -1.88
CA VAL A 186 -27.71 17.67 -0.54
C VAL A 186 -28.03 19.15 -0.50
N ASP A 187 -29.22 19.49 -0.02
CA ASP A 187 -29.60 20.87 0.24
C ASP A 187 -28.99 21.34 1.57
N SER A 188 -28.22 22.42 1.50
CA SER A 188 -27.62 23.15 2.62
C SER A 188 -28.59 23.54 3.74
N LYS A 189 -29.90 23.62 3.46
CA LYS A 189 -30.92 23.98 4.46
C LYS A 189 -31.30 22.82 5.39
N GLY A 190 -31.03 21.57 4.99
CA GLY A 190 -31.51 20.39 5.71
C GLY A 190 -30.64 20.01 6.92
N SER A 191 -29.32 20.11 6.77
CA SER A 191 -28.35 19.82 7.83
C SER A 191 -26.94 20.21 7.38
N ASP A 192 -26.10 20.63 8.33
CA ASP A 192 -24.66 20.78 8.10
C ASP A 192 -23.94 19.42 8.08
N VAL A 193 -24.58 18.34 8.54
CA VAL A 193 -23.98 17.00 8.58
C VAL A 193 -24.51 16.19 7.42
N ILE A 194 -23.60 15.77 6.55
CA ILE A 194 -23.88 14.90 5.42
C ILE A 194 -23.49 13.48 5.79
N ALA A 195 -24.38 12.53 5.53
CA ALA A 195 -24.15 11.11 5.73
C ALA A 195 -24.43 10.34 4.44
N TYR A 196 -23.47 9.54 3.98
CA TYR A 196 -23.64 8.69 2.80
C TYR A 196 -22.84 7.40 2.96
N LYS A 197 -23.48 6.24 2.77
CA LYS A 197 -22.84 4.91 2.88
C LYS A 197 -22.01 4.70 4.16
N GLY A 198 -22.46 5.25 5.29
CA GLY A 198 -21.78 5.16 6.59
C GLY A 198 -20.85 6.34 6.89
N ALA A 199 -20.21 6.91 5.86
CA ALA A 199 -19.37 8.09 6.00
C ALA A 199 -20.20 9.30 6.45
N LYS A 200 -19.63 10.08 7.37
CA LYS A 200 -20.23 11.32 7.86
C LYS A 200 -19.20 12.43 7.87
N PHE A 201 -19.60 13.59 7.41
CA PHE A 201 -18.79 14.81 7.51
C PHE A 201 -19.69 16.02 7.76
N LYS A 202 -19.18 16.97 8.52
CA LYS A 202 -19.83 18.27 8.74
C LYS A 202 -19.30 19.25 7.70
N VAL A 203 -20.19 19.93 7.00
CA VAL A 203 -19.86 21.10 6.18
C VAL A 203 -19.70 22.30 7.12
N ASN A 204 -18.51 22.90 7.10
CA ASN A 204 -18.21 24.13 7.84
C ASN A 204 -18.57 25.36 7.01
N LYS A 205 -18.28 25.32 5.71
CA LYS A 205 -18.61 26.36 4.74
C LYS A 205 -18.57 25.78 3.33
N ALA A 206 -19.49 26.16 2.47
CA ALA A 206 -19.43 25.85 1.04
C ALA A 206 -19.74 27.10 0.22
N ASP A 207 -18.94 27.35 -0.80
CA ASP A 207 -19.21 28.35 -1.83
C ASP A 207 -19.24 27.69 -3.21
N ASN A 208 -19.27 28.49 -4.28
CA ASN A 208 -19.44 27.99 -5.64
C ASN A 208 -18.29 27.08 -6.12
N SER A 209 -17.09 27.17 -5.52
CA SER A 209 -15.90 26.46 -5.99
C SER A 209 -15.24 25.59 -4.93
N SER A 210 -15.55 25.80 -3.64
CA SER A 210 -14.88 25.13 -2.53
C SER A 210 -15.84 24.69 -1.43
N ILE A 211 -15.40 23.68 -0.68
CA ILE A 211 -16.05 23.20 0.53
C ILE A 211 -15.01 23.03 1.63
N SER A 212 -15.27 23.66 2.78
CA SER A 212 -14.59 23.39 4.04
C SER A 212 -15.46 22.46 4.86
N TYR A 213 -14.86 21.37 5.35
CA TYR A 213 -15.58 20.29 6.01
C TYR A 213 -14.75 19.64 7.11
N THR A 214 -15.38 18.87 7.98
CA THR A 214 -14.77 18.09 9.06
C THR A 214 -15.26 16.65 9.02
N ILE A 215 -14.34 15.68 9.03
CA ILE A 215 -14.70 14.25 9.02
C ILE A 215 -15.23 13.83 10.38
N ILE A 216 -16.40 13.20 10.41
CA ILE A 216 -17.03 12.66 11.62
C ILE A 216 -16.83 11.14 11.71
N SER A 217 -17.00 10.42 10.60
CA SER A 217 -16.80 8.96 10.56
C SER A 217 -16.48 8.47 9.14
N GLY A 218 -15.79 7.33 9.07
CA GLY A 218 -15.53 6.56 7.85
C GLY A 218 -16.77 5.81 7.34
N PHE A 219 -16.58 5.00 6.30
CA PHE A 219 -17.66 4.24 5.66
C PHE A 219 -18.01 2.97 6.42
N ASP A 220 -17.04 2.37 7.10
CA ASP A 220 -17.27 1.16 7.87
C ASP A 220 -17.79 1.54 9.26
N LYS A 221 -18.89 0.90 9.67
CA LYS A 221 -19.38 1.03 11.04
C LYS A 221 -18.42 0.31 11.96
N ALA A 222 -18.18 0.87 13.16
CA ALA A 222 -17.62 0.08 14.26
C ALA A 222 -18.52 -1.14 14.44
N VAL A 223 -17.97 -2.33 14.16
CA VAL A 223 -18.71 -3.58 14.23
C VAL A 223 -18.89 -3.91 15.70
N THR A 224 -20.04 -3.59 16.27
CA THR A 224 -20.55 -4.23 17.49
C THR A 224 -21.48 -5.36 17.06
N PHE A 225 -21.08 -6.60 17.39
CA PHE A 225 -21.96 -7.76 17.34
C PHE A 225 -22.89 -7.76 18.55
#